data_AF-A0A7J2YKC6-F1
#
_entry.id   AF-A0A7J2YKC6-F1
#
_cell.length_a   1.000
_cell.length_b   1.000
_cell.length_c   1.000
_cell.angle_alpha   90.00
_cell.angle_beta   90.00
_cell.angle_gamma   90.00
#
_symmetry.space_group_name_H-M   'P 1'
#
loop_
_entity.id
_entity.type
_entity.pdbx_description
1 polymer ?
#
loop_
_entity_poly.entity_id
_entity_poly.type
_entity_poly.pdbx_seq_one_letter_code
_entity_poly.pdbx_strand_id
1 'polypeptide(L)' 'MSLLQPKILKPMSTSEAIAYAVKQANVDVIAAYPITPQTIIVERLSEYVNNGELDAEYVAVESEHSA' A
#
# COMPACT_ATOMS: atom_id res chain seq x y z
N MET A 1 4.75 -31.76 20.12
CA MET A 1 4.47 -30.56 20.93
C MET A 1 5.04 -29.36 20.18
N SER A 2 4.26 -28.72 19.32
CA SER A 2 4.75 -27.56 18.54
C SER A 2 4.78 -26.35 19.48
N LEU A 3 5.98 -25.81 19.70
CA LEU A 3 6.16 -24.54 20.40
C LEU A 3 5.52 -23.46 19.51
N LEU A 4 4.35 -22.96 19.93
CA LEU A 4 3.75 -21.78 19.32
C LEU A 4 4.73 -20.62 19.50
N GLN A 5 5.43 -20.26 18.43
CA GLN A 5 6.32 -19.11 18.46
C GLN A 5 5.49 -17.86 18.78
N PRO A 6 5.98 -16.97 19.64
CA PRO A 6 5.27 -15.75 19.97
C PRO A 6 5.03 -14.94 18.69
N LYS A 7 3.76 -14.57 18.45
CA LYS A 7 3.36 -13.78 17.29
C LYS A 7 3.87 -12.35 17.47
N ILE A 8 4.97 -12.01 16.79
CA ILE A 8 5.50 -10.65 16.79
C ILE A 8 4.58 -9.77 15.94
N LEU A 9 3.90 -8.82 16.57
CA LEU A 9 3.03 -7.85 15.90
C LEU A 9 3.87 -6.63 15.50
N LYS A 10 3.80 -6.24 14.22
CA LYS A 10 4.38 -5.00 13.74
C LYS A 10 3.35 -3.86 13.95
N PRO A 11 3.65 -2.83 14.75
CA PRO A 11 2.78 -1.66 14.82
C PRO A 11 2.83 -0.92 13.46
N MET A 12 1.68 -0.50 12.98
CA MET A 12 1.52 0.25 11.74
C MET A 12 0.50 1.37 11.98
N SER A 13 0.69 2.51 11.34
CA SER A 13 -0.43 3.45 11.16
C SER A 13 -1.49 2.84 10.24
N THR A 14 -2.72 3.34 10.28
CA THR A 14 -3.81 2.86 9.40
C THR A 14 -3.42 2.97 7.92
N SER A 15 -2.81 4.09 7.52
CA SER A 15 -2.37 4.31 6.14
C SER A 15 -1.32 3.27 5.70
N GLU A 16 -0.35 2.98 6.55
CA GLU A 16 0.66 1.95 6.27
C GLU A 16 0.05 0.55 6.23
N ALA A 17 -0.90 0.25 7.12
CA ALA A 17 -1.60 -1.03 7.13
C ALA A 17 -2.42 -1.24 5.85
N ILE A 18 -3.08 -0.19 5.34
CA ILE A 18 -3.81 -0.24 4.06
C ILE A 18 -2.85 -0.45 2.89
N ALA A 19 -1.78 0.35 2.78
CA ALA A 19 -0.80 0.18 1.71
C ALA A 19 -0.15 -1.20 1.73
N TYR A 20 0.18 -1.71 2.93
CA TYR A 20 0.70 -3.06 3.10
C TYR A 20 -0.31 -4.12 2.64
N ALA A 21 -1.58 -3.99 3.00
CA ALA A 21 -2.63 -4.90 2.58
C ALA A 21 -2.84 -4.90 1.06
N VAL A 22 -2.83 -3.72 0.42
CA VAL A 22 -2.92 -3.60 -1.06
C VAL A 22 -1.73 -4.28 -1.74
N LYS A 23 -0.51 -4.09 -1.21
CA LYS A 23 0.67 -4.84 -1.68
C LYS A 23 0.46 -6.35 -1.55
N GLN A 24 -0.04 -6.83 -0.41
CA GLN A 24 -0.30 -8.27 -0.21
C GLN A 24 -1.39 -8.81 -1.15
N ALA A 25 -2.33 -7.96 -1.58
CA ALA A 25 -3.36 -8.33 -2.52
C ALA A 25 -2.84 -8.48 -3.97
N ASN A 26 -1.58 -8.07 -4.25
CA ASN A 26 -0.94 -8.17 -5.56
C ASN A 26 -1.82 -7.60 -6.69
N VAL A 27 -2.27 -6.36 -6.50
CA VAL A 27 -3.06 -5.63 -7.50
C VAL A 27 -2.23 -5.33 -8.75
N ASP A 28 -2.86 -5.33 -9.92
CA ASP A 28 -2.16 -5.07 -11.19
C ASP A 28 -2.06 -3.56 -11.53
N VAL A 29 -3.00 -2.74 -11.04
CA VAL A 29 -3.08 -1.31 -11.36
C VAL A 29 -3.47 -0.49 -10.13
N ILE A 30 -2.86 0.69 -9.98
CA ILE A 30 -3.15 1.68 -8.94
C ILE A 30 -3.38 3.04 -9.62
N ALA A 31 -4.60 3.57 -9.54
CA ALA A 31 -4.91 4.95 -9.88
C ALA A 31 -4.81 5.81 -8.61
N ALA A 32 -3.95 6.82 -8.61
CA ALA A 32 -3.58 7.54 -7.40
C ALA A 32 -3.72 9.06 -7.55
N TYR A 33 -4.41 9.67 -6.59
CA TYR A 33 -4.47 11.11 -6.39
C TYR A 33 -4.23 11.42 -4.90
N PRO A 34 -3.33 12.35 -4.55
CA PRO A 34 -3.05 12.67 -3.15
C PRO A 34 -4.07 13.64 -2.55
N ILE A 35 -4.71 13.23 -1.45
CA ILE A 35 -5.53 14.13 -0.61
C ILE A 35 -5.39 13.79 0.88
N THR A 36 -5.26 14.81 1.73
CA THR A 36 -5.15 14.62 3.19
C THR A 36 -6.45 14.06 3.77
N PRO A 37 -6.41 13.03 4.64
CA PRO A 37 -5.22 12.37 5.23
C PRO A 37 -4.75 11.09 4.51
N GLN A 38 -5.35 10.74 3.38
CA GLN A 38 -5.10 9.51 2.63
C GLN A 38 -3.74 9.50 1.91
N THR A 39 -3.14 10.67 1.64
CA THR A 39 -1.87 10.86 0.91
C THR A 39 -0.78 9.82 1.22
N ILE A 40 -0.60 9.46 2.50
CA ILE A 40 0.41 8.48 2.93
C ILE A 40 0.19 7.11 2.27
N ILE A 41 -1.05 6.70 1.99
CA ILE A 41 -1.35 5.42 1.34
C ILE A 41 -0.78 5.39 -0.07
N VAL A 42 -1.06 6.41 -0.88
CA VAL A 42 -0.60 6.45 -2.27
C VAL A 42 0.90 6.67 -2.37
N GLU A 43 1.51 7.44 -1.46
CA GLU A 43 2.97 7.55 -1.36
C GLU A 43 3.63 6.20 -1.08
N ARG A 44 3.13 5.43 -0.09
CA ARG A 44 3.66 4.08 0.22
C ARG A 44 3.48 3.11 -0.94
N LEU A 45 2.36 3.19 -1.65
CA LEU A 45 2.12 2.36 -2.83
C LEU A 45 3.09 2.70 -3.97
N SER A 46 3.37 3.99 -4.18
CA SER A 46 4.37 4.41 -5.17
C SER A 46 5.77 3.92 -4.78
N GLU A 47 6.13 3.92 -3.49
CA GLU A 47 7.39 3.35 -2.99
C GLU A 47 7.47 1.84 -3.29
N TYR A 48 6.41 1.08 -3.02
CA TYR A 48 6.41 -0.36 -3.30
C TYR A 48 6.57 -0.69 -4.77
N VAL A 49 5.89 0.04 -5.66
CA VAL A 49 6.03 -0.14 -7.11
C VAL A 49 7.45 0.24 -7.55
N ASN A 50 7.95 1.40 -7.12
CA ASN A 50 9.30 1.87 -7.49
C ASN A 50 10.42 0.94 -6.98
N ASN A 51 10.23 0.29 -5.84
CA ASN A 51 11.19 -0.66 -5.28
C ASN A 51 11.07 -2.07 -5.88
N GLY A 52 10.11 -2.33 -6.77
CA GLY A 52 9.81 -3.67 -7.30
C GLY A 52 9.24 -4.61 -6.24
N GLU A 53 8.71 -4.07 -5.14
CA GLU A 53 8.05 -4.83 -4.08
C GLU A 53 6.59 -5.17 -4.41
N LEU A 54 6.00 -4.44 -5.35
CA LEU A 54 4.69 -4.67 -5.95
C LEU A 54 4.81 -4.48 -7.46
N ASP A 55 4.51 -5.52 -8.23
CA ASP A 55 4.48 -5.44 -9.70
C ASP A 55 3.10 -4.93 -10.14
N ALA A 56 2.97 -3.60 -10.25
CA ALA A 56 1.72 -2.93 -10.62
C ALA A 56 2.00 -1.68 -11.45
N GLU A 57 1.06 -1.33 -12.33
CA GLU A 57 1.06 -0.03 -13.00
C GLU A 57 0.56 1.06 -12.04
N TYR A 58 1.42 2.02 -11.72
CA TYR A 58 1.05 3.17 -10.89
C TYR A 58 0.75 4.39 -11.76
N VAL A 59 -0.51 4.81 -11.79
CA VAL A 59 -1.00 5.93 -12.59
C VAL A 59 -1.31 7.12 -11.67
N ALA A 60 -0.55 8.20 -11.81
CA ALA A 60 -0.88 9.47 -11.18
C ALA A 60 -1.96 10.17 -12.01
N VAL A 61 -3.22 10.13 -11.53
CA VAL A 61 -4.37 10.72 -12.22
C VAL A 61 -4.51 12.21 -11.90
N GLU A 62 -5.25 12.99 -12.71
CA GLU A 62 -5.39 14.43 -12.46
C GLU A 62 -6.35 14.79 -11.30
N SER A 63 -7.24 13.89 -10.90
CA SER A 63 -8.24 14.13 -9.84
C SER A 63 -8.80 12.81 -9.28
N GLU A 64 -9.44 12.87 -8.11
CA GLU A 64 -10.18 11.72 -7.53
C GLU A 64 -11.34 11.23 -8.42
N HIS A 65 -11.89 12.08 -9.29
CA HIS A 65 -12.96 11.69 -10.20
C HIS A 65 -12.46 10.82 -11.37
N SER A 66 -11.18 10.95 -11.69
CA SER A 66 -10.51 10.23 -12.77
C SER A 66 -9.84 8.93 -12.28
N ALA A 67 -9.86 8.68 -10.97
CA ALA A 67 -9.28 7.52 -10.30
C ALA A 67 -10.21 6.29 -10.34
#